data_AF-A0A453J8F6-F1
#
_entry.id   AF-A0A453J8F6-F1
#
_cell.length_a   1.000
_cell.length_b   1.000
_cell.length_c   1.000
_cell.angle_alpha   90.00
_cell.angle_beta   90.00
_cell.angle_gamma   90.00
#
_symmetry.space_group_name_H-M   'P 1'
#
loop_
_entity.id
_entity.type
_entity.pdbx_description
1 polymer ?
#
loop_
_entity_poly.entity_id
_entity_poly.type
_entity_poly.pdbx_seq_one_letter_code
_entity_poly.pdbx_strand_id
1 'polypeptide(L)' 'MKTKPNADGHVNNYIQVARDGTSDEEKAMRERLTGPDPDLTKEERLMIKEYLEQYTEQ' A
#
# COMPACT_ATOMS: atom_id res chain seq x y z
N MET A 1 10.57 21.60 -5.54
CA MET A 1 9.39 20.76 -5.79
C MET A 1 8.43 20.95 -4.62
N LYS A 2 7.24 21.52 -4.86
CA LYS A 2 6.18 21.66 -3.86
C LYS A 2 4.98 20.86 -4.35
N THR A 3 4.30 20.18 -3.43
CA THR A 3 3.04 19.49 -3.74
C THR A 3 1.94 20.50 -4.01
N LYS A 4 0.82 20.00 -4.56
CA LYS A 4 -0.40 20.80 -4.65
C LYS A 4 -0.99 20.97 -3.23
N PRO A 5 -1.67 22.10 -2.94
CA PRO A 5 -2.46 22.23 -1.73
C PRO A 5 -3.45 21.06 -1.59
N ASN A 6 -3.56 20.51 -0.39
CA ASN A 6 -4.58 19.53 -0.02
C ASN A 6 -5.97 20.21 0.12
N ALA A 7 -6.99 19.46 0.54
CA ALA A 7 -8.36 19.96 0.67
C ALA A 7 -8.54 21.09 1.70
N ASP A 8 -7.63 21.23 2.67
CA ASP A 8 -7.65 22.30 3.69
C ASP A 8 -6.75 23.50 3.33
N GLY A 9 -6.10 23.46 2.15
CA GLY A 9 -5.27 24.55 1.62
C GLY A 9 -3.80 24.50 2.05
N HIS A 10 -3.39 23.53 2.87
CA HIS A 10 -1.98 23.35 3.26
C HIS A 10 -1.15 22.63 2.18
N VAL A 11 0.13 23.01 2.09
CA VAL A 11 1.11 22.37 1.21
C VAL A 11 2.12 21.60 2.06
N ASN A 12 2.11 20.26 1.94
CA ASN A 12 3.00 19.38 2.69
C ASN A 12 4.15 18.87 1.82
N ASN A 13 5.36 18.84 2.37
CA ASN A 13 6.45 18.12 1.73
C ASN A 13 6.26 16.61 1.91
N TYR A 14 6.78 15.82 0.97
CA TYR A 14 6.83 14.37 1.08
C TYR A 14 8.13 13.85 0.49
N ILE A 15 8.51 12.65 0.89
CA ILE A 15 9.60 11.89 0.30
C ILE A 15 8.97 10.59 -0.19
N GLN A 16 9.19 10.28 -1.47
CA GLN A 16 8.81 8.98 -2.01
C GLN A 16 9.94 8.00 -1.74
N VAL A 17 9.69 7.01 -0.87
CA VAL A 17 10.63 5.94 -0.57
C VAL A 17 10.22 4.71 -1.35
N ALA A 18 11.03 4.34 -2.35
CA ALA A 18 10.96 3.04 -3.00
C ALA A 18 12.19 2.24 -2.59
N ARG A 19 12.04 0.93 -2.38
CA ARG A 19 13.17 0.05 -2.08
C ARG A 19 13.90 -0.23 -3.38
N ASP A 20 15.18 0.14 -3.46
CA ASP A 20 16.05 -0.30 -4.55
C ASP A 20 16.26 -1.83 -4.48
N GLY A 21 16.26 -2.51 -5.63
CA GLY A 21 16.56 -3.94 -5.70
C GLY A 21 15.42 -4.90 -5.34
N THR A 22 14.15 -4.45 -5.34
CA THR A 22 13.00 -5.36 -5.38
C THR A 22 12.87 -6.01 -6.75
N SER A 23 12.38 -7.25 -6.81
CA SER A 23 12.12 -7.90 -8.08
C SER A 23 11.02 -7.16 -8.87
N ASP A 24 10.98 -7.37 -10.19
CA ASP A 24 9.92 -6.76 -11.01
C ASP A 24 8.53 -7.23 -10.57
N GLU A 25 8.41 -8.47 -10.09
CA GLU A 25 7.17 -9.01 -9.53
C GLU A 25 6.75 -8.29 -8.23
N GLU A 26 7.69 -8.05 -7.30
CA GLU A 26 7.40 -7.30 -6.07
C GLU A 26 6.98 -5.86 -6.37
N LYS A 27 7.62 -5.23 -7.36
CA LYS A 27 7.28 -3.89 -7.80
C LYS A 27 5.87 -3.84 -8.38
N ALA A 28 5.56 -4.74 -9.32
CA ALA A 28 4.23 -4.84 -9.93
C ALA A 28 3.15 -5.14 -8.89
N MET A 29 3.45 -6.01 -7.92
CA MET A 29 2.55 -6.29 -6.80
C MET A 29 2.26 -5.03 -5.98
N ARG A 30 3.29 -4.26 -5.59
CA ARG A 30 3.09 -3.02 -4.83
C ARG A 30 2.28 -2.00 -5.62
N GLU A 31 2.61 -1.79 -6.89
CA GLU A 31 1.88 -0.85 -7.75
C GLU A 31 0.38 -1.19 -7.84
N ARG A 32 0.03 -2.48 -8.00
CA ARG A 32 -1.36 -2.93 -8.00
C ARG A 32 -2.03 -2.68 -6.64
N LEU A 33 -1.38 -3.08 -5.54
CA LEU A 33 -1.97 -3.01 -4.20
C LEU A 33 -2.07 -1.58 -3.63
N THR A 34 -1.25 -0.63 -4.11
CA THR A 34 -1.32 0.80 -3.73
C THR A 34 -2.07 1.66 -4.75
N GLY A 35 -2.73 1.05 -5.72
CA GLY A 35 -3.59 1.74 -6.68
C GLY A 35 -4.85 2.34 -6.03
N PRO A 36 -5.62 3.15 -6.78
CA PRO A 36 -6.82 3.79 -6.27
C PRO A 36 -7.97 2.81 -5.94
N ASP A 37 -8.03 1.67 -6.62
CA ASP A 37 -9.02 0.61 -6.39
C ASP A 37 -8.31 -0.77 -6.45
N PRO A 38 -7.61 -1.15 -5.38
CA PRO A 38 -6.82 -2.38 -5.37
C PRO A 38 -7.76 -3.58 -5.18
N ASP A 39 -7.89 -4.41 -6.23
CA ASP A 39 -8.59 -5.69 -6.09
C ASP A 39 -7.65 -6.77 -5.57
N LEU A 40 -8.07 -7.39 -4.46
CA LEU A 40 -7.35 -8.48 -3.79
C LEU A 40 -7.84 -9.82 -4.33
N THR A 41 -6.89 -10.68 -4.70
CA THR A 41 -7.23 -12.07 -5.06
C THR A 41 -7.82 -12.83 -3.87
N LYS A 42 -8.40 -14.00 -4.12
CA LYS A 42 -8.95 -14.84 -3.06
C LYS A 42 -7.87 -15.28 -2.07
N GLU A 43 -6.68 -15.57 -2.59
CA GLU A 43 -5.51 -15.99 -1.83
C GLU A 43 -4.99 -14.85 -0.95
N GLU A 44 -4.90 -13.63 -1.47
CA GLU A 44 -4.49 -12.45 -0.69
C GLU A 44 -5.49 -12.14 0.44
N ARG A 45 -6.79 -12.27 0.15
CA ARG A 45 -7.84 -12.11 1.17
C ARG A 45 -7.76 -13.20 2.24
N LEU A 46 -7.45 -14.44 1.86
CA LEU A 46 -7.27 -15.54 2.80
C LEU A 46 -6.08 -15.27 3.72
N MET A 47 -4.93 -14.87 3.16
CA MET A 47 -3.73 -14.52 3.93
C MET A 47 -4.01 -13.42 4.97
N ILE A 48 -4.77 -12.38 4.60
CA ILE A 48 -5.15 -11.32 5.55
C ILE A 48 -6.04 -11.87 6.68
N LYS A 49 -7.00 -12.75 6.36
CA LYS A 49 -7.86 -13.38 7.38
C LYS A 49 -7.05 -14.22 8.35
N GLU A 50 -6.20 -15.11 7.84
CA GLU A 50 -5.34 -15.97 8.66
C GLU A 50 -4.39 -15.14 9.55
N TYR A 51 -3.90 -14.00 9.06
CA TYR A 51 -3.12 -13.07 9.86
C TYR A 51 -3.93 -12.45 10.99
N LEU A 52 -5.16 -12.00 10.73
CA LEU A 52 -6.02 -11.38 11.75
C LEU A 52 -6.51 -12.38 12.80
N GLU A 53 -6.79 -13.62 12.39
CA GLU A 53 -7.26 -14.69 13.28
C GLU A 53 -6.23 -15.06 14.37
N GLN A 54 -4.93 -14.85 14.10
CA GLN A 54 -3.86 -15.01 15.10
C GLN A 54 -3.97 -14.03 16.29
N TYR A 55 -4.74 -12.95 16.15
CA TYR A 55 -4.92 -11.93 17.18
C TYR A 55 -6.30 -11.96 17.84
N THR A 56 -7.21 -12.87 17.43
CA THR A 56 -8.58 -12.96 17.97
C THR A 56 -8.72 -13.81 19.25
N GLU A 57 -7.62 -14.08 19.96
CA GLU A 57 -7.66 -14.69 21.31
C GLU A 57 -7.24 -13.68 22.41
N GLN A 58 -8.03 -12.62 22.60
CA GLN A 58 -8.06 -11.85 23.86
C GLN A 58 -9.49 -11.69 24.38
#